data_AF-A0A2E8GT33-F1
#
_entry.id   AF-A0A2E8GT33-F1
#
_cell.length_a   1.000
_cell.length_b   1.000
_cell.length_c   1.000
_cell.angle_alpha   90.00
_cell.angle_beta   90.00
_cell.angle_gamma   90.00
#
_symmetry.space_group_name_H-M   'P 1'
#
loop_
_entity.id
_entity.type
_entity.pdbx_description
1 polymer ?
#
loop_
_entity_poly.entity_id
_entity_poly.type
_entity_poly.pdbx_seq_one_letter_code
_entity_poly.pdbx_strand_id
1 'polypeptide(L)'
;RDLTGDYTRYGDVLALVTEPDNRFVIMNSGDEMTVKFSNSDVLTLQKGWVRDYLLYSDGWLKDGDMNTARGQTVAPLPFHALEAYPYGPEQKTLDEGAYREYLMQYNTRRVTGDVFREKLSVPPPNN
;
A
#
# COMPACT_ATOMS: atom_id res chain seq x y z
N ARG A 1 -10.23 -10.69 4.68
CA ARG A 1 -9.21 -11.27 5.59
C ARG A 1 -7.90 -10.60 5.23
N ASP A 2 -7.14 -10.15 6.23
CA ASP A 2 -5.88 -9.47 5.97
C ASP A 2 -4.87 -10.43 5.34
N LEU A 3 -4.10 -9.92 4.37
CA LEU A 3 -3.04 -10.68 3.73
C LEU A 3 -1.88 -10.76 4.71
N THR A 4 -1.30 -11.96 4.87
CA THR A 4 -0.16 -12.11 5.78
C THR A 4 1.09 -11.51 5.15
N GLY A 5 1.79 -10.63 5.84
CA GLY A 5 2.94 -9.94 5.27
C GLY A 5 3.42 -8.76 6.09
N ASP A 6 4.36 -8.03 5.50
CA ASP A 6 4.92 -6.81 6.05
C ASP A 6 4.29 -5.62 5.35
N TYR A 7 3.58 -4.82 6.14
CA TYR A 7 2.95 -3.59 5.71
C TYR A 7 3.80 -2.39 6.12
N THR A 8 3.53 -1.24 5.50
CA THR A 8 4.17 0.00 5.91
C THR A 8 3.80 0.32 7.36
N ARG A 9 4.80 0.70 8.15
CA ARG A 9 4.62 1.17 9.53
C ARG A 9 3.83 2.47 9.54
N TYR A 10 3.11 2.72 10.63
CA TYR A 10 2.48 4.03 10.84
C TYR A 10 3.54 5.12 11.03
N GLY A 11 3.20 6.33 10.61
CA GLY A 11 4.04 7.51 10.74
C GLY A 11 4.26 8.20 9.40
N ASP A 12 5.34 8.96 9.32
CA ASP A 12 5.68 9.72 8.13
C ASP A 12 6.08 8.81 6.96
N VAL A 13 5.34 8.95 5.86
CA VAL A 13 5.51 8.24 4.60
C VAL A 13 5.67 9.21 3.42
N LEU A 14 5.97 10.49 3.66
CA LEU A 14 6.08 11.51 2.61
C LEU A 14 7.01 11.08 1.47
N ALA A 15 8.17 10.50 1.81
CA ALA A 15 9.15 10.03 0.83
C ALA A 15 8.64 8.89 -0.08
N LEU A 16 7.54 8.20 0.28
CA LEU A 16 6.93 7.13 -0.51
C LEU A 16 5.79 7.63 -1.41
N VAL A 17 5.36 8.88 -1.28
CA VAL A 17 4.21 9.44 -2.01
C VAL A 17 4.59 10.64 -2.88
N THR A 18 5.88 10.96 -2.97
CA THR A 18 6.39 12.06 -3.80
C THR A 18 6.64 11.65 -5.25
N GLU A 19 6.97 10.38 -5.51
CA GLU A 19 7.29 9.87 -6.85
C GLU A 19 6.82 8.41 -7.04
N PRO A 20 6.41 8.01 -8.26
CA PRO A 20 6.01 6.64 -8.59
C PRO A 20 7.24 5.75 -8.90
N ASP A 21 8.01 5.40 -7.87
CA ASP A 21 9.36 4.79 -8.03
C ASP A 21 9.47 3.32 -7.60
N ASN A 22 8.34 2.60 -7.59
CA ASN A 22 8.22 1.21 -7.10
C ASN A 22 8.41 1.03 -5.58
N ARG A 23 8.44 2.12 -4.81
CA ARG A 23 8.33 2.09 -3.35
C ARG A 23 6.91 2.51 -2.98
N PHE A 24 6.24 1.72 -2.14
CA PHE A 24 4.81 1.85 -1.92
C PHE A 24 4.48 2.06 -0.45
N VAL A 25 3.45 2.85 -0.19
CA VAL A 25 2.73 2.74 1.07
C VAL A 25 1.82 1.52 0.99
N ILE A 26 2.17 0.46 1.72
CA ILE A 26 1.38 -0.78 1.78
C ILE A 26 0.37 -0.65 2.91
N MET A 27 -0.89 -0.49 2.51
CA MET A 27 -2.02 -0.34 3.42
C MET A 27 -2.82 -1.64 3.54
N ASN A 28 -3.34 -1.91 4.73
CA ASN A 28 -4.28 -2.97 5.05
C ASN A 28 -5.69 -2.40 5.22
N SER A 29 -6.68 -3.28 5.35
CA SER A 29 -8.04 -2.88 5.67
C SER A 29 -8.09 -2.05 6.96
N GLY A 30 -8.73 -0.88 6.89
CA GLY A 30 -8.87 0.04 8.02
C GLY A 30 -7.69 0.99 8.24
N ASP A 31 -6.60 0.88 7.48
CA ASP A 31 -5.56 1.90 7.49
C ASP A 31 -6.03 3.18 6.78
N GLU A 32 -5.53 4.33 7.24
CA GLU A 32 -5.79 5.64 6.65
C GLU A 32 -4.47 6.37 6.42
N MET A 33 -4.38 7.13 5.33
CA MET A 33 -3.30 8.06 5.06
C MET A 33 -3.88 9.46 4.82
N THR A 34 -3.38 10.44 5.55
CA THR A 34 -3.73 11.86 5.35
C THR A 34 -2.63 12.55 4.55
N VAL A 35 -3.00 13.15 3.41
CA VAL A 35 -2.09 13.99 2.61
C VAL A 35 -2.53 15.44 2.72
N LYS A 36 -1.58 16.35 2.92
CA LYS A 36 -1.82 17.79 3.05
C LYS A 36 -1.04 18.53 1.97
N PHE A 37 -1.75 19.37 1.21
CA PHE A 37 -1.15 20.20 0.16
C PHE A 37 -1.12 21.65 0.64
N SER A 38 0.01 22.32 0.43
CA SER A 38 0.08 23.76 0.67
C SER A 38 -0.69 24.50 -0.42
N ASN A 39 -1.42 25.54 -0.01
CA ASN A 39 -2.06 26.47 -0.93
C ASN A 39 -1.29 27.81 -1.00
N SER A 40 -0.05 27.85 -0.53
CA SER A 40 0.78 29.07 -0.50
C SER A 40 1.18 29.56 -1.89
N ASP A 41 1.47 28.63 -2.80
CA ASP A 41 2.12 28.94 -4.09
C ASP A 41 1.16 28.80 -5.28
N VAL A 42 -0.16 28.90 -5.05
CA VAL A 42 -1.15 28.81 -6.12
C VAL A 42 -1.35 30.15 -6.83
N LEU A 43 -1.53 30.08 -8.15
CA LEU A 43 -1.81 31.28 -8.95
C LEU A 43 -3.14 31.93 -8.56
N THR A 44 -3.19 33.26 -8.61
CA THR A 44 -4.44 34.01 -8.41
C THR A 44 -5.43 33.68 -9.52
N LEU A 45 -6.69 33.43 -9.15
CA LEU A 45 -7.75 33.14 -10.11
C LEU A 45 -8.23 34.41 -10.81
N GLN A 46 -8.64 34.28 -12.07
CA GLN A 46 -9.34 35.35 -12.77
C GLN A 46 -10.73 35.56 -12.16
N LYS A 47 -11.29 36.76 -12.37
CA LYS A 47 -12.65 37.06 -11.89
C LYS A 47 -13.65 36.07 -12.48
N GLY A 48 -14.47 35.47 -11.61
CA GLY A 48 -15.50 34.51 -12.00
C GLY A 48 -15.02 33.06 -12.14
N TRP A 49 -13.73 32.78 -11.88
CA TRP A 49 -13.20 31.42 -11.89
C TRP A 49 -13.32 30.75 -10.52
N VAL A 50 -13.49 29.43 -10.53
CA VAL A 50 -13.48 28.55 -9.35
C VAL A 50 -12.31 27.57 -9.50
N ARG A 51 -11.67 27.22 -8.38
CA ARG A 51 -10.59 26.22 -8.37
C ARG A 51 -11.16 24.87 -7.91
N ASP A 52 -10.85 23.86 -8.71
CA ASP A 52 -11.11 22.46 -8.42
C ASP A 52 -9.79 21.72 -8.18
N TYR A 53 -9.88 20.54 -7.54
CA TYR A 53 -8.74 19.70 -7.21
C TYR A 53 -8.96 18.28 -7.73
N LEU A 54 -7.91 17.68 -8.29
CA LEU A 54 -7.88 16.28 -8.67
C LEU A 54 -6.86 15.56 -7.77
N LEU A 55 -7.28 14.44 -7.19
CA LEU A 55 -6.35 13.50 -6.59
C LEU A 55 -5.98 12.46 -7.65
N TYR A 56 -4.71 12.44 -8.03
CA TYR A 56 -4.13 11.38 -8.84
C TYR A 56 -3.34 10.45 -7.93
N SER A 57 -3.61 9.15 -8.03
CA SER A 57 -2.90 8.10 -7.29
C SER A 57 -2.33 7.09 -8.26
N ASP A 58 -1.03 6.79 -8.11
CA ASP A 58 -0.38 5.65 -8.73
C ASP A 58 -0.31 4.51 -7.70
N GLY A 59 -0.83 3.34 -8.04
CA GLY A 59 -0.88 2.24 -7.10
C GLY A 59 -1.54 0.98 -7.65
N TRP A 60 -1.42 -0.07 -6.84
CA TRP A 60 -1.99 -1.39 -7.12
C TRP A 60 -2.94 -1.80 -6.00
N LEU A 61 -3.96 -2.55 -6.39
CA LEU A 61 -4.83 -3.28 -5.47
C LEU A 61 -4.52 -4.77 -5.59
N LYS A 62 -4.45 -5.46 -4.44
CA LYS A 62 -4.34 -6.91 -4.40
C LYS A 62 -5.53 -7.49 -3.65
N ASP A 63 -6.32 -8.30 -4.34
CA ASP A 63 -7.47 -8.95 -3.74
C ASP A 63 -7.05 -10.16 -2.89
N GLY A 64 -7.75 -10.31 -1.76
CA GLY A 64 -7.56 -11.41 -0.83
C GLY A 64 -8.39 -12.65 -1.15
N ASP A 65 -8.94 -12.73 -2.37
CA ASP A 65 -9.87 -13.79 -2.75
C ASP A 65 -9.17 -15.09 -3.17
N MET A 66 -9.97 -16.14 -3.39
CA MET A 66 -9.47 -17.48 -3.76
C MET A 66 -8.95 -17.57 -5.19
N ASN A 67 -9.34 -16.66 -6.07
CA ASN A 67 -8.96 -16.64 -7.48
C ASN A 67 -7.71 -15.78 -7.73
N THR A 68 -7.28 -15.01 -6.74
CA THR A 68 -6.07 -14.20 -6.80
C THR A 68 -4.84 -15.05 -6.49
N ALA A 69 -3.94 -15.16 -7.47
CA ALA A 69 -2.66 -15.81 -7.26
C ALA A 69 -1.93 -15.15 -6.08
N ARG A 70 -1.48 -15.95 -5.10
CA ARG A 70 -0.87 -15.45 -3.85
C ARG A 70 -1.74 -14.44 -3.09
N GLY A 71 -3.07 -14.50 -3.18
CA GLY A 71 -4.01 -13.62 -2.46
C GLY A 71 -4.03 -13.79 -0.94
N GLN A 72 -3.22 -14.70 -0.38
CA GLN A 72 -3.08 -14.86 1.08
C GLN A 72 -1.91 -14.07 1.66
N THR A 73 -1.04 -13.50 0.82
CA THR A 73 0.19 -12.82 1.25
C THR A 73 0.33 -11.46 0.59
N VAL A 74 0.90 -10.49 1.30
CA VAL A 74 1.20 -9.16 0.74
C VAL A 74 2.14 -9.32 -0.45
N ALA A 75 3.25 -10.03 -0.24
CA ALA A 75 4.19 -10.37 -1.29
C ALA A 75 3.57 -11.32 -2.35
N PRO A 76 4.07 -11.28 -3.59
CA PRO A 76 5.10 -10.37 -4.09
C PRO A 76 4.53 -8.97 -4.37
N LEU A 77 5.35 -7.91 -4.22
CA LEU A 77 4.94 -6.53 -4.47
C LEU A 77 4.98 -6.22 -5.98
N PRO A 78 4.08 -5.39 -6.51
CA PRO A 78 4.13 -4.99 -7.91
C PRO A 78 5.28 -4.01 -8.18
N PHE A 79 5.52 -3.72 -9.45
CA PHE A 79 6.42 -2.67 -9.92
C PHE A 79 5.94 -2.22 -11.32
N HIS A 80 6.27 -1.01 -11.76
CA HIS A 80 5.73 -0.41 -13.00
C HIS A 80 6.10 -1.18 -14.27
N ALA A 81 7.26 -1.83 -14.30
CA ALA A 81 7.68 -2.67 -15.44
C ALA A 81 7.04 -4.07 -15.43
N LEU A 82 6.09 -4.34 -14.52
CA LEU A 82 5.38 -5.61 -14.43
C LEU A 82 4.45 -5.78 -15.65
N GLU A 83 4.72 -6.78 -16.48
CA GLU A 83 3.91 -7.07 -17.67
C GLU A 83 2.69 -7.95 -17.36
N ALA A 84 2.81 -8.88 -16.42
CA ALA A 84 1.76 -9.82 -16.07
C ALA A 84 1.89 -10.28 -14.60
N TYR A 85 0.75 -10.60 -13.99
CA TYR A 85 0.70 -11.20 -12.66
C TYR A 85 0.03 -12.58 -12.72
N PRO A 86 0.57 -13.61 -12.03
CA PRO A 86 1.80 -13.60 -11.23
C PRO A 86 3.06 -13.53 -12.10
N TYR A 87 4.11 -12.87 -11.57
CA TYR A 87 5.41 -12.79 -12.25
C TYR A 87 6.42 -13.80 -11.69
N GLY A 88 7.30 -14.28 -12.57
CA GLY A 88 8.39 -15.19 -12.22
C GLY A 88 9.65 -14.45 -11.76
N PRO A 89 10.66 -15.19 -11.26
CA PRO A 89 11.91 -14.63 -10.74
C PRO A 89 12.76 -13.88 -11.78
N GLU A 90 12.48 -14.07 -13.07
CA GLU A 90 13.08 -13.36 -14.19
C GLU A 90 12.67 -11.89 -14.26
N GLN A 91 11.53 -11.51 -13.67
CA GLN A 91 11.08 -10.13 -13.60
C GLN A 91 11.45 -9.54 -12.23
N LYS A 92 12.40 -8.60 -12.23
CA LYS A 92 12.95 -7.99 -11.01
C LYS A 92 12.92 -6.47 -11.07
N THR A 93 12.93 -5.86 -9.89
CA THR A 93 13.22 -4.43 -9.72
C THR A 93 14.68 -4.14 -10.11
N LEU A 94 14.92 -3.01 -10.77
CA LEU A 94 16.24 -2.63 -11.29
C LEU A 94 17.27 -2.30 -10.19
N ASP A 95 16.82 -1.89 -9.00
CA ASP A 95 17.68 -1.48 -7.88
C ASP A 95 17.37 -2.30 -6.62
N GLU A 96 18.03 -3.46 -6.46
CA GLU A 96 17.84 -4.34 -5.30
C GLU A 96 18.31 -3.70 -3.98
N GLY A 97 19.27 -2.77 -4.02
CA GLY A 97 19.85 -2.11 -2.84
C GLY A 97 18.89 -1.12 -2.22
N ALA A 98 18.47 -0.13 -3.00
CA ALA A 98 17.50 0.88 -2.56
C ALA A 98 16.15 0.24 -2.20
N TYR A 99 15.74 -0.81 -2.93
CA TYR A 99 14.53 -1.56 -2.61
C TYR A 99 14.63 -2.24 -1.25
N ARG A 100 15.77 -2.86 -0.91
CA ARG A 100 15.98 -3.47 0.41
C ARG A 100 15.94 -2.44 1.54
N GLU A 101 16.57 -1.28 1.34
CA GLU A 101 16.53 -0.18 2.32
C GLU A 101 15.09 0.31 2.55
N TYR A 102 14.32 0.50 1.48
CA TYR A 102 12.89 0.82 1.55
C TYR A 102 12.12 -0.20 2.40
N LEU A 103 12.28 -1.50 2.13
CA LEU A 103 11.59 -2.55 2.88
C LEU A 103 11.96 -2.51 4.36
N MET A 104 13.25 -2.39 4.69
CA MET A 104 13.74 -2.36 6.08
C MET A 104 13.31 -1.10 6.83
N GLN A 105 13.22 0.05 6.15
CA GLN A 105 12.84 1.31 6.76
C GLN A 105 11.33 1.43 6.92
N TYR A 106 10.56 1.03 5.91
CA TYR A 106 9.12 1.28 5.84
C TYR A 106 8.25 0.08 6.17
N ASN A 107 8.56 -1.10 5.66
CA ASN A 107 7.68 -2.25 5.74
C ASN A 107 8.02 -3.13 6.94
N THR A 108 7.81 -2.58 8.13
CA THR A 108 8.18 -3.23 9.40
C THR A 108 6.96 -3.61 10.25
N ARG A 109 5.75 -3.38 9.77
CA ARG A 109 4.52 -3.75 10.47
C ARG A 109 4.05 -5.12 9.99
N ARG A 110 4.39 -6.16 10.77
CA ARG A 110 3.98 -7.54 10.48
C ARG A 110 2.49 -7.73 10.79
N VAL A 111 1.72 -8.19 9.81
CA VAL A 111 0.32 -8.59 9.96
C VAL A 111 0.17 -10.08 9.66
N THR A 112 -0.58 -10.77 10.50
CA THR A 112 -0.82 -12.22 10.45
C THR A 112 -2.30 -12.52 10.60
N GLY A 113 -2.80 -13.55 9.91
CA GLY A 113 -4.20 -13.97 10.00
C GLY A 113 -4.60 -14.70 11.29
N ASP A 114 -3.81 -14.61 12.36
CA ASP A 114 -3.98 -15.41 13.58
C ASP A 114 -5.01 -14.80 14.53
N VAL A 115 -5.01 -13.47 14.69
CA VAL A 115 -5.99 -12.73 15.50
C VAL A 115 -7.43 -13.04 15.09
N PHE A 116 -7.68 -13.18 13.79
CA PHE A 116 -9.00 -13.56 13.28
C PHE A 116 -9.35 -15.02 13.58
N ARG A 117 -8.38 -15.94 13.45
CA ARG A 117 -8.58 -17.37 13.75
C ARG A 117 -8.85 -17.60 15.24
N GLU A 118 -8.13 -16.90 16.10
CA GLU A 118 -8.37 -16.92 17.54
C GLU A 118 -9.81 -16.50 17.86
N LYS A 119 -10.27 -15.38 17.30
CA LYS A 119 -11.65 -14.91 17.51
C LYS A 119 -12.73 -15.87 17.02
N LEU A 120 -12.48 -16.64 15.95
CA LEU A 120 -13.40 -17.68 15.49
C LEU A 120 -13.37 -18.93 16.35
N SER A 121 -12.25 -19.21 17.02
CA SER A 121 -12.11 -20.38 17.91
C SER A 121 -12.71 -20.18 19.30
N VAL A 122 -13.08 -18.96 19.68
CA VAL A 122 -13.78 -18.69 20.94
C VAL A 122 -15.28 -18.97 20.75
N PRO A 123 -15.85 -20.00 21.42
CA PRO A 123 -17.30 -20.23 21.35
C PRO A 123 -18.05 -19.02 21.92
N PRO A 124 -19.22 -18.65 21.36
CA PRO A 124 -20.01 -17.55 21.88
C PRO A 124 -20.38 -17.82 23.35
N PRO A 125 -20.48 -16.77 24.20
CA PRO A 125 -20.91 -16.94 25.58
C PRO A 125 -22.30 -17.59 25.61
N ASN A 126 -22.46 -18.61 26.46
CA ASN A 126 -23.75 -19.27 26.67
C ASN A 126 -24.76 -18.23 27.20
N ASN A 127 -25.85 -18.01 26.45
CA ASN A 127 -27.06 -17.35 26.94
C ASN A 127 -27.97 -18.37 27.63
#